data_AF-A0A257QGX7-F1
#
_entry.id   AF-A0A257QGX7-F1
#
_cell.length_a   1.000
_cell.length_b   1.000
_cell.length_c   1.000
_cell.angle_alpha   90.00
_cell.angle_beta   90.00
_cell.angle_gamma   90.00
#
_symmetry.space_group_name_H-M   'P 1'
#
loop_
_entity.id
_entity.type
_entity.pdbx_description
1 polymer ?
#
loop_
_entity_poly.entity_id
_entity_poly.type
_entity_poly.pdbx_seq_one_letter_code
_entity_poly.pdbx_strand_id
1 'polypeptide(L)'
;SMQAAVAPGVGAMAALLGVEMAMAQEICVEAANGPDGHEEVGCANDNGGGQVVISGIKAAVERAIEIAKAKGVKRAMLLPVSAPFHCKLMQPAAEAMAKALEITRPRAPIVPLVANVTAAKVTDPTIIAQLLVEQVTGTVRWRESVESMVDFGVDRFIELGAGKVLAGLVKRIAPEAPTLSVGSPADIEALLKVL
;
A
#
# COMPACT_ATOMS: atom_id res chain seq x y z
N SER A 1 -10.63 15.93 -0.12
CA SER A 1 -9.87 14.86 0.55
C SER A 1 -9.95 13.59 -0.29
N MET A 2 -9.06 12.61 -0.10
CA MET A 2 -9.12 11.34 -0.86
C MET A 2 -10.48 10.65 -0.74
N GLN A 3 -11.13 10.73 0.43
CA GLN A 3 -12.46 10.16 0.67
C GLN A 3 -13.59 10.76 -0.18
N ALA A 4 -13.39 11.95 -0.76
CA ALA A 4 -14.41 12.62 -1.59
C ALA A 4 -14.38 12.15 -3.05
N ALA A 5 -13.41 11.33 -3.46
CA ALA A 5 -13.30 10.85 -4.84
C ALA A 5 -14.42 9.86 -5.22
N VAL A 6 -14.93 9.12 -4.24
CA VAL A 6 -15.93 8.08 -4.43
C VAL A 6 -17.03 8.29 -3.39
N ALA A 7 -18.30 8.24 -3.81
CA ALA A 7 -19.41 8.42 -2.90
C ALA A 7 -19.43 7.33 -1.81
N PRO A 8 -19.81 7.65 -0.56
CA PRO A 8 -19.87 6.67 0.52
C PRO A 8 -20.67 5.42 0.13
N GLY A 9 -20.09 4.24 0.38
CA GLY A 9 -20.74 2.95 0.12
C GLY A 9 -20.55 2.39 -1.29
N VAL A 10 -20.00 3.16 -2.24
CA VAL A 10 -19.72 2.66 -3.61
C VAL A 10 -18.47 1.77 -3.64
N GLY A 11 -17.41 2.17 -2.94
CA GLY A 11 -16.16 1.43 -2.89
C GLY A 11 -15.90 0.76 -1.54
N ALA A 12 -14.99 -0.21 -1.54
CA ALA A 12 -14.52 -0.88 -0.34
C ALA A 12 -13.06 -1.33 -0.48
N MET A 13 -12.48 -1.77 0.63
CA MET A 13 -11.20 -2.48 0.67
C MET A 13 -11.32 -3.73 1.54
N ALA A 14 -10.51 -4.75 1.23
CA ALA A 14 -10.43 -5.96 2.03
C ALA A 14 -8.99 -6.43 2.18
N ALA A 15 -8.66 -6.98 3.35
CA ALA A 15 -7.39 -7.65 3.59
C ALA A 15 -7.55 -9.15 3.32
N LEU A 16 -6.65 -9.70 2.51
CA LEU A 16 -6.46 -11.11 2.28
C LEU A 16 -5.17 -11.56 3.00
N LEU A 17 -5.28 -12.52 3.91
CA LEU A 17 -4.20 -13.02 4.75
C LEU A 17 -3.91 -14.49 4.45
N GLY A 18 -2.63 -14.83 4.39
CA GLY A 18 -2.12 -16.13 3.94
C GLY A 18 -2.08 -16.28 2.42
N VAL A 19 -1.89 -15.17 1.69
CA VAL A 19 -1.90 -15.15 0.23
C VAL A 19 -0.78 -14.27 -0.31
N GLU A 20 -0.16 -14.73 -1.40
CA GLU A 20 0.85 -13.97 -2.17
C GLU A 20 0.20 -13.19 -3.32
N MET A 21 0.92 -12.19 -3.82
CA MET A 21 0.42 -11.23 -4.81
C MET A 21 -0.22 -11.89 -6.04
N ALA A 22 0.39 -12.94 -6.59
CA ALA A 22 -0.11 -13.63 -7.79
C ALA A 22 -1.52 -14.21 -7.58
N MET A 23 -1.74 -14.91 -6.46
CA MET A 23 -3.05 -15.49 -6.16
C MET A 23 -4.09 -14.40 -5.81
N ALA A 24 -3.68 -13.31 -5.16
CA ALA A 24 -4.57 -12.17 -4.95
C ALA A 24 -4.99 -11.51 -6.27
N GLN A 25 -4.08 -11.40 -7.25
CA GLN A 25 -4.39 -10.91 -8.59
C GLN A 25 -5.39 -11.83 -9.31
N GLU A 26 -5.20 -13.15 -9.26
CA GLU A 26 -6.16 -14.12 -9.80
C GLU A 26 -7.55 -13.96 -9.18
N ILE A 27 -7.62 -13.79 -7.86
CA ILE A 27 -8.87 -13.55 -7.14
C ILE A 27 -9.54 -12.25 -7.64
N CYS A 28 -8.78 -11.16 -7.81
CA CYS A 28 -9.32 -9.90 -8.35
C CYS A 28 -9.83 -10.05 -9.78
N VAL A 29 -9.08 -10.73 -10.65
CA VAL A 29 -9.49 -10.97 -12.05
C VAL A 29 -10.81 -11.74 -12.12
N GLU A 30 -10.96 -12.77 -11.28
CA GLU A 30 -12.20 -13.53 -11.19
C GLU A 30 -13.35 -12.68 -10.65
N ALA A 31 -13.11 -11.94 -9.55
CA ALA A 31 -14.10 -11.10 -8.89
C ALA A 31 -14.57 -9.90 -9.71
N ALA A 32 -13.76 -9.44 -10.66
CA ALA A 32 -14.10 -8.35 -11.56
C ALA A 32 -15.22 -8.71 -12.54
N ASN A 33 -15.56 -9.99 -12.71
CA ASN A 33 -16.69 -10.43 -13.53
C ASN A 33 -17.99 -10.31 -12.72
N GLY A 34 -18.59 -9.12 -12.73
CA GLY A 34 -19.87 -8.83 -12.11
C GLY A 34 -21.07 -9.30 -12.96
N PRO A 35 -22.29 -9.26 -12.40
CA PRO A 35 -23.51 -9.68 -13.10
C PRO A 35 -23.79 -8.89 -14.38
N ASP A 36 -23.46 -7.60 -14.39
CA ASP A 36 -23.73 -6.66 -15.48
C ASP A 36 -22.47 -6.35 -16.31
N GLY A 37 -21.40 -7.13 -16.13
CA GLY A 37 -20.11 -6.96 -16.81
C GLY A 37 -18.96 -6.68 -15.86
N HIS A 38 -17.92 -6.02 -16.39
CA HIS A 38 -16.69 -5.79 -15.65
C HIS A 38 -16.84 -4.72 -14.57
N GLU A 39 -16.48 -5.06 -13.33
CA GLU A 39 -16.42 -4.14 -12.19
C GLU A 39 -14.98 -3.95 -11.72
N GLU A 40 -14.60 -2.70 -11.39
CA GLU A 40 -13.24 -2.37 -10.96
C GLU A 40 -12.92 -3.01 -9.60
N VAL A 41 -11.90 -3.86 -9.56
CA VAL A 41 -11.27 -4.40 -8.34
C VAL A 41 -9.82 -4.79 -8.64
N GLY A 42 -8.91 -4.50 -7.72
CA GLY A 42 -7.50 -4.83 -7.88
C GLY A 42 -6.75 -4.88 -6.55
N CYS A 43 -5.49 -5.26 -6.62
CA CYS A 43 -4.58 -5.26 -5.47
C CYS A 43 -4.11 -3.84 -5.16
N ALA A 44 -4.50 -3.32 -4.00
CA ALA A 44 -4.13 -2.01 -3.48
C ALA A 44 -2.78 -2.00 -2.78
N ASN A 45 -2.48 -3.03 -1.99
CA ASN A 45 -1.21 -3.13 -1.26
C ASN A 45 -0.64 -4.54 -1.36
N ASP A 46 0.59 -4.67 -1.87
CA ASP A 46 1.44 -5.84 -1.63
C ASP A 46 2.26 -5.57 -0.36
N ASN A 47 1.72 -5.96 0.80
CA ASN A 47 2.37 -5.74 2.09
C ASN A 47 3.41 -6.82 2.42
N GLY A 48 3.46 -7.90 1.65
CA GLY A 48 4.32 -9.05 1.88
C GLY A 48 3.97 -9.88 3.10
N GLY A 49 4.74 -10.96 3.32
CA GLY A 49 4.53 -11.88 4.43
C GLY A 49 3.12 -12.50 4.43
N GLY A 50 2.62 -12.87 3.25
CA GLY A 50 1.28 -13.41 3.04
C GLY A 50 0.14 -12.43 3.27
N GLN A 51 0.35 -11.11 3.15
CA GLN A 51 -0.70 -10.10 3.31
C GLN A 51 -0.83 -9.23 2.05
N VAL A 52 -2.01 -9.28 1.43
CA VAL A 52 -2.39 -8.40 0.31
C VAL A 52 -3.69 -7.68 0.65
N VAL A 53 -3.79 -6.41 0.29
CA VAL A 53 -5.04 -5.65 0.38
C VAL A 53 -5.59 -5.44 -1.01
N ILE A 54 -6.89 -5.66 -1.17
CA ILE A 54 -7.63 -5.41 -2.41
C ILE A 54 -8.56 -4.20 -2.23
N SER A 55 -8.90 -3.55 -3.35
CA SER A 55 -9.69 -2.32 -3.38
C SER A 55 -10.46 -2.20 -4.68
N GLY A 56 -11.65 -1.59 -4.64
CA GLY A 56 -12.48 -1.39 -5.81
C GLY A 56 -13.94 -1.14 -5.48
N ILE A 57 -14.83 -1.48 -6.41
CA ILE A 57 -16.29 -1.48 -6.21
C ILE A 57 -16.63 -2.44 -5.08
N LYS A 58 -17.52 -2.01 -4.17
CA LYS A 58 -17.87 -2.77 -2.97
C LYS A 58 -18.34 -4.19 -3.31
N ALA A 59 -19.24 -4.34 -4.28
CA ALA A 59 -19.75 -5.65 -4.69
C ALA A 59 -18.62 -6.56 -5.22
N ALA A 60 -17.69 -6.04 -6.02
CA ALA A 60 -16.52 -6.78 -6.50
C ALA A 60 -15.58 -7.19 -5.37
N VAL A 61 -15.35 -6.32 -4.38
CA VAL A 61 -14.54 -6.65 -3.19
C VAL A 61 -15.20 -7.73 -2.34
N GLU A 62 -16.52 -7.67 -2.15
CA GLU A 62 -17.28 -8.70 -1.43
C GLU A 62 -17.22 -10.05 -2.17
N ARG A 63 -17.36 -10.06 -3.51
CA ARG A 63 -17.15 -11.27 -4.32
C ARG A 63 -15.73 -11.82 -4.19
N ALA A 64 -14.72 -10.96 -4.21
CA ALA A 64 -13.32 -11.37 -4.05
C ALA A 64 -13.08 -12.06 -2.69
N ILE A 65 -13.75 -11.63 -1.62
CA ILE A 65 -13.69 -12.30 -0.31
C ILE A 65 -14.25 -13.72 -0.40
N GLU A 66 -15.39 -13.92 -1.06
CA GLU A 66 -15.98 -15.26 -1.21
C GLU A 66 -15.14 -16.18 -2.10
N ILE A 67 -14.59 -15.65 -3.20
CA ILE A 67 -13.64 -16.39 -4.06
C ILE A 67 -12.38 -16.76 -3.27
N ALA A 68 -11.83 -15.85 -2.47
CA ALA A 68 -10.67 -16.12 -1.62
C ALA A 68 -10.95 -17.27 -0.64
N LYS A 69 -12.12 -17.26 0.02
CA LYS A 69 -12.54 -18.36 0.90
C LYS A 69 -12.64 -19.68 0.15
N ALA A 70 -13.25 -19.69 -1.04
CA ALA A 70 -13.39 -20.90 -1.87
C ALA A 70 -12.04 -21.47 -2.31
N LYS A 71 -11.03 -20.60 -2.53
CA LYS A 71 -9.64 -21.01 -2.85
C LYS A 71 -8.79 -21.33 -1.61
N GLY A 72 -9.37 -21.38 -0.41
CA GLY A 72 -8.66 -21.77 0.82
C GLY A 72 -7.79 -20.69 1.44
N VAL A 73 -7.99 -19.41 1.09
CA VAL A 73 -7.26 -18.30 1.73
C VAL A 73 -7.62 -18.26 3.23
N LYS A 74 -6.58 -18.22 4.08
CA LYS A 74 -6.71 -18.38 5.54
C LYS A 74 -7.69 -17.40 6.17
N ARG A 75 -7.67 -16.14 5.74
CA ARG A 75 -8.60 -15.12 6.22
C ARG A 75 -8.76 -14.01 5.19
N ALA A 76 -10.00 -13.66 4.88
CA ALA A 76 -10.36 -12.52 4.04
C ALA A 76 -11.41 -11.68 4.76
N MET A 77 -11.20 -10.37 4.90
CA MET A 77 -12.12 -9.49 5.63
C MET A 77 -12.15 -8.06 5.09
N LEU A 78 -13.32 -7.42 5.16
CA LEU A 78 -13.47 -6.00 4.87
C LEU A 78 -12.66 -5.16 5.87
N LEU A 79 -12.09 -4.07 5.37
CA LEU A 79 -11.43 -3.07 6.19
C LEU A 79 -12.42 -1.96 6.59
N PRO A 80 -12.32 -1.39 7.81
CA PRO A 80 -13.20 -0.33 8.28
C PRO A 80 -12.79 1.03 7.67
N VAL A 81 -12.85 1.13 6.34
CA VAL A 81 -12.51 2.34 5.57
C VAL A 81 -13.68 2.73 4.68
N SER A 82 -13.82 4.03 4.43
CA SER A 82 -14.95 4.60 3.71
C SER A 82 -14.73 4.76 2.20
N ALA A 83 -13.51 4.53 1.70
CA ALA A 83 -13.13 4.76 0.30
C ALA A 83 -12.22 3.65 -0.24
N PRO A 84 -12.26 3.39 -1.56
CA PRO A 84 -11.45 2.37 -2.22
C PRO A 84 -10.07 2.92 -2.61
N PHE A 85 -9.16 3.08 -1.64
CA PHE A 85 -7.83 3.63 -1.91
C PHE A 85 -6.99 2.74 -2.84
N HIS A 86 -6.04 3.32 -3.57
CA HIS A 86 -5.09 2.59 -4.44
C HIS A 86 -5.79 1.71 -5.51
N CYS A 87 -6.84 2.25 -6.13
CA CYS A 87 -7.47 1.67 -7.31
C CYS A 87 -7.90 2.77 -8.30
N LYS A 88 -8.33 2.40 -9.51
CA LYS A 88 -8.68 3.38 -10.55
C LYS A 88 -9.83 4.33 -10.16
N LEU A 89 -10.69 3.94 -9.24
CA LEU A 89 -11.78 4.81 -8.74
C LEU A 89 -11.24 6.07 -8.03
N MET A 90 -9.96 6.09 -7.66
CA MET A 90 -9.31 7.23 -7.02
C MET A 90 -8.83 8.30 -8.00
N GLN A 91 -9.09 8.17 -9.31
CA GLN A 91 -8.65 9.13 -10.34
C GLN A 91 -8.98 10.61 -10.00
N PRO A 92 -10.19 10.95 -9.50
CA PRO A 92 -10.47 12.34 -9.11
C PRO A 92 -9.56 12.87 -7.99
N ALA A 93 -9.11 12.00 -7.06
CA ALA A 93 -8.15 12.38 -6.04
C ALA A 93 -6.73 12.54 -6.61
N ALA A 94 -6.35 11.75 -7.62
CA ALA A 94 -5.06 11.87 -8.30
C ALA A 94 -4.97 13.23 -9.03
N GLU A 95 -6.04 13.64 -9.71
CA GLU A 95 -6.13 14.96 -10.35
C GLU A 95 -6.04 16.11 -9.35
N ALA A 96 -6.70 15.97 -8.19
CA ALA A 96 -6.59 16.96 -7.11
C ALA A 96 -5.16 17.02 -6.53
N MET A 97 -4.49 15.88 -6.39
CA MET A 97 -3.08 15.79 -5.97
C MET A 97 -2.15 16.49 -6.97
N ALA A 98 -2.35 16.26 -8.27
CA ALA A 98 -1.58 16.89 -9.32
C ALA A 98 -1.65 18.42 -9.24
N LYS A 99 -2.87 18.98 -9.13
CA LYS A 99 -3.09 20.43 -8.97
C LYS A 99 -2.42 20.97 -7.70
N ALA A 100 -2.46 20.23 -6.60
CA ALA A 100 -1.81 20.65 -5.36
C ALA A 100 -0.27 20.67 -5.47
N LEU A 101 0.31 19.67 -6.15
CA LEU A 101 1.76 19.56 -6.37
C LEU A 101 2.30 20.55 -7.39
N GLU A 102 1.46 21.07 -8.29
CA GLU A 102 1.83 22.20 -9.16
C GLU A 102 2.10 23.47 -8.35
N ILE A 103 1.31 23.71 -7.29
CA ILE A 103 1.44 24.84 -6.38
C ILE A 103 2.58 24.61 -5.39
N THR A 104 2.65 23.41 -4.81
CA THR A 104 3.63 23.04 -3.78
C THR A 104 4.53 21.93 -4.28
N ARG A 105 5.54 22.27 -5.08
CA ARG A 105 6.48 21.30 -5.63
C ARG A 105 7.41 20.73 -4.55
N PRO A 106 7.67 19.41 -4.53
CA PRO A 106 8.70 18.82 -3.69
C PRO A 106 10.07 19.44 -3.95
N ARG A 107 10.91 19.48 -2.92
CA ARG A 107 12.35 19.72 -3.07
C ARG A 107 13.06 18.37 -3.20
N ALA A 108 14.25 18.39 -3.81
CA ALA A 108 15.11 17.20 -3.83
C ALA A 108 15.38 16.75 -2.37
N PRO A 109 15.14 15.48 -2.03
CA PRO A 109 15.36 14.99 -0.68
C PRO A 109 16.86 14.81 -0.42
N ILE A 110 17.28 15.02 0.84
CA ILE A 110 18.68 14.83 1.25
C ILE A 110 19.10 13.35 1.33
N VAL A 111 18.12 12.45 1.34
CA VAL A 111 18.28 10.99 1.25
C VAL A 111 17.30 10.44 0.21
N PRO A 112 17.63 9.37 -0.53
CA PRO A 112 16.73 8.84 -1.55
C PRO A 112 15.38 8.38 -0.97
N LEU A 113 14.31 8.61 -1.72
CA LEU A 113 12.99 8.00 -1.47
C LEU A 113 12.91 6.66 -2.20
N VAL A 114 12.52 5.58 -1.52
CA VAL A 114 12.06 4.37 -2.21
C VAL A 114 10.56 4.53 -2.46
N ALA A 115 10.18 4.77 -3.72
CA ALA A 115 8.81 5.13 -4.06
C ALA A 115 7.90 3.89 -4.16
N ASN A 116 6.71 3.97 -3.58
CA ASN A 116 5.74 2.85 -3.51
C ASN A 116 5.37 2.23 -4.86
N VAL A 117 5.32 3.05 -5.92
CA VAL A 117 4.89 2.64 -7.26
C VAL A 117 5.98 1.84 -7.99
N THR A 118 7.24 2.21 -7.77
CA THR A 118 8.38 1.65 -8.51
C THR A 118 9.23 0.70 -7.68
N ALA A 119 9.11 0.75 -6.35
CA ALA A 119 10.01 0.08 -5.40
C ALA A 119 11.49 0.43 -5.63
N ALA A 120 11.78 1.61 -6.17
CA ALA A 120 13.11 2.05 -6.55
C ALA A 120 13.50 3.39 -5.90
N LYS A 121 14.81 3.64 -5.77
CA LYS A 121 15.35 4.93 -5.30
C LYS A 121 15.01 6.06 -6.27
N VAL A 122 14.52 7.17 -5.73
CA VAL A 122 14.24 8.40 -6.47
C VAL A 122 14.75 9.60 -5.67
N THR A 123 15.45 10.49 -6.35
CA THR A 123 15.96 11.76 -5.79
C THR A 123 15.50 12.98 -6.59
N ASP A 124 15.00 12.80 -7.82
CA ASP A 124 14.48 13.90 -8.62
C ASP A 124 13.10 14.34 -8.10
N PRO A 125 12.93 15.60 -7.64
CA PRO A 125 11.67 16.09 -7.11
C PRO A 125 10.52 16.12 -8.12
N THR A 126 10.83 16.24 -9.42
CA THR A 126 9.83 16.18 -10.50
C THR A 126 9.28 14.77 -10.64
N ILE A 127 10.16 13.77 -10.61
CA ILE A 127 9.77 12.36 -10.63
C ILE A 127 9.01 11.99 -9.35
N ILE A 128 9.45 12.48 -8.18
CA ILE A 128 8.71 12.29 -6.93
C ILE A 128 7.28 12.83 -7.03
N ALA A 129 7.09 14.04 -7.56
CA ALA A 129 5.76 14.62 -7.74
C ALA A 129 4.88 13.76 -8.66
N GLN A 130 5.43 13.25 -9.78
CA GLN A 130 4.71 12.35 -10.69
C GLN A 130 4.30 11.04 -9.98
N LEU A 131 5.22 10.42 -9.26
CA LEU A 131 4.97 9.16 -8.54
C LEU A 131 3.98 9.34 -7.38
N LEU A 132 3.95 10.50 -6.73
CA LEU A 132 2.93 10.81 -5.70
C LEU A 132 1.52 10.88 -6.30
N VAL A 133 1.37 11.39 -7.53
CA VAL A 133 0.07 11.37 -8.23
C VAL A 133 -0.31 9.96 -8.63
N GLU A 134 0.62 9.21 -9.22
CA GLU A 134 0.40 7.83 -9.65
C GLU A 134 0.06 6.90 -8.48
N GLN A 135 0.67 7.13 -7.31
CA GLN A 135 0.43 6.35 -6.10
C GLN A 135 -1.03 6.38 -5.60
N VAL A 136 -1.79 7.41 -5.96
CA VAL A 136 -3.19 7.55 -5.53
C VAL A 136 -4.08 6.45 -6.10
N THR A 137 -3.80 6.02 -7.33
CA THR A 137 -4.54 4.97 -8.05
C THR A 137 -3.75 3.66 -8.19
N GLY A 138 -2.43 3.71 -8.01
CA GLY A 138 -1.53 2.56 -8.14
C GLY A 138 -1.39 1.72 -6.87
N THR A 139 -0.93 0.47 -7.06
CA THR A 139 -0.60 -0.47 -5.98
C THR A 139 0.59 0.04 -5.16
N VAL A 140 0.50 -0.08 -3.84
CA VAL A 140 1.63 0.11 -2.93
C VAL A 140 2.46 -1.17 -2.89
N ARG A 141 3.65 -1.14 -3.51
CA ARG A 141 4.58 -2.28 -3.60
C ARG A 141 5.50 -2.31 -2.38
N TRP A 142 4.92 -2.48 -1.19
CA TRP A 142 5.66 -2.41 0.06
C TRP A 142 6.64 -3.57 0.23
N ARG A 143 6.22 -4.81 -0.11
CA ARG A 143 7.10 -5.99 -0.11
C ARG A 143 8.36 -5.76 -0.91
N GLU A 144 8.19 -5.40 -2.19
CA GLU A 144 9.29 -5.11 -3.11
C GLU A 144 10.12 -3.91 -2.64
N SER A 145 9.51 -2.90 -2.01
CA SER A 145 10.26 -1.76 -1.48
C SER A 145 11.20 -2.17 -0.34
N VAL A 146 10.78 -3.08 0.53
CA VAL A 146 11.63 -3.62 1.61
C VAL A 146 12.75 -4.51 1.04
N GLU A 147 12.42 -5.39 0.10
CA GLU A 147 13.39 -6.23 -0.63
C GLU A 147 14.46 -5.36 -1.32
N SER A 148 14.04 -4.35 -2.09
CA SER A 148 14.93 -3.39 -2.73
C SER A 148 15.82 -2.66 -1.72
N MET A 149 15.28 -2.25 -0.56
CA MET A 149 16.09 -1.60 0.48
C MET A 149 17.20 -2.52 1.01
N VAL A 150 16.90 -3.81 1.21
CA VAL A 150 17.92 -4.81 1.58
C VAL A 150 18.98 -4.93 0.48
N ASP A 151 18.58 -5.02 -0.78
CA ASP A 151 19.50 -5.09 -1.93
C ASP A 151 20.38 -3.83 -2.04
N PHE A 152 19.89 -2.69 -1.57
CA PHE A 152 20.64 -1.44 -1.47
C PHE A 152 21.64 -1.39 -0.31
N GLY A 153 21.72 -2.45 0.50
CA GLY A 153 22.60 -2.55 1.67
C GLY A 153 21.99 -2.00 2.96
N VAL A 154 20.67 -1.79 3.03
CA VAL A 154 20.00 -1.45 4.30
C VAL A 154 19.94 -2.71 5.16
N ASP A 155 20.60 -2.66 6.31
CA ASP A 155 20.66 -3.75 7.28
C ASP A 155 19.75 -3.55 8.49
N ARG A 156 19.16 -2.35 8.65
CA ARG A 156 18.30 -1.97 9.77
C ARG A 156 17.15 -1.09 9.32
N PHE A 157 15.97 -1.34 9.88
CA PHE A 157 14.76 -0.56 9.62
C PHE A 157 14.24 0.15 10.87
N ILE A 158 13.82 1.40 10.72
CA ILE A 158 13.24 2.21 11.80
C ILE A 158 11.85 2.66 11.35
N GLU A 159 10.81 2.23 12.06
CA GLU A 159 9.43 2.72 11.88
C GLU A 159 9.23 3.95 12.75
N LEU A 160 9.16 5.13 12.11
CA LEU A 160 8.87 6.39 12.78
C LEU A 160 7.36 6.65 12.78
N GLY A 161 6.75 6.75 13.96
CA GLY A 161 5.32 7.04 14.11
C GLY A 161 4.62 6.17 15.14
N ALA A 162 3.29 6.25 15.17
CA ALA A 162 2.48 5.51 16.11
C ALA A 162 2.26 4.05 15.64
N GLY A 163 2.44 3.10 16.56
CA GLY A 163 2.21 1.68 16.31
C GLY A 163 3.49 0.93 15.93
N LYS A 164 3.29 -0.26 15.35
CA LYS A 164 4.38 -1.20 15.02
C LYS A 164 4.06 -2.05 13.77
N VAL A 165 3.24 -1.49 12.87
CA VAL A 165 2.68 -2.23 11.74
C VAL A 165 3.78 -2.53 10.73
N LEU A 166 4.54 -1.50 10.34
CA LEU A 166 5.61 -1.63 9.35
C LEU A 166 6.74 -2.51 9.89
N ALA A 167 7.14 -2.36 11.16
CA ALA A 167 8.12 -3.24 11.79
C ALA A 167 7.65 -4.72 11.77
N GLY A 168 6.35 -4.96 11.99
CA GLY A 168 5.77 -6.30 11.87
C GLY A 168 5.84 -6.88 10.45
N LEU A 169 5.64 -6.06 9.42
CA LEU A 169 5.75 -6.46 8.01
C LEU A 169 7.20 -6.71 7.62
N VAL A 170 8.12 -5.80 7.97
CA VAL A 170 9.56 -5.94 7.70
C VAL A 170 10.09 -7.24 8.29
N LYS A 171 9.73 -7.61 9.52
CA LYS A 171 10.15 -8.90 10.12
C LYS A 171 9.73 -10.14 9.32
N ARG A 172 8.67 -10.06 8.50
CA ARG A 172 8.24 -11.17 7.64
C ARG A 172 8.94 -11.16 6.28
N ILE A 173 9.37 -10.00 5.80
CA ILE A 173 10.00 -9.82 4.49
C ILE A 173 11.53 -9.98 4.59
N ALA A 174 12.13 -9.34 5.60
CA ALA A 174 13.56 -9.30 5.87
C ALA A 174 13.83 -9.69 7.34
N PRO A 175 13.72 -10.98 7.70
CA PRO A 175 13.80 -11.43 9.10
C PRO A 175 15.16 -11.17 9.77
N GLU A 176 16.23 -11.07 8.97
CA GLU A 176 17.59 -10.82 9.44
C GLU A 176 17.86 -9.35 9.79
N ALA A 177 17.02 -8.42 9.31
CA ALA A 177 17.22 -6.99 9.52
C ALA A 177 16.59 -6.55 10.86
N PRO A 178 17.35 -5.98 11.80
CA PRO A 178 16.78 -5.45 13.03
C PRO A 178 15.77 -4.33 12.75
N THR A 179 14.66 -4.35 13.48
CA THR A 179 13.59 -3.35 13.36
C THR A 179 13.36 -2.63 14.68
N LEU A 180 13.28 -1.30 14.67
CA LEU A 180 12.88 -0.48 15.82
C LEU A 180 11.62 0.32 15.47
N SER A 181 10.64 0.37 16.39
CA SER A 181 9.49 1.28 16.28
C SER A 181 9.69 2.45 17.23
N VAL A 182 9.47 3.67 16.75
CA VAL A 182 9.75 4.92 17.48
C VAL A 182 8.51 5.80 17.45
N GLY A 183 7.75 5.78 18.53
CA GLY A 183 6.48 6.52 18.65
C GLY A 183 6.37 7.38 19.91
N SER A 184 7.31 7.25 20.85
CA SER A 184 7.35 8.02 22.11
C SER A 184 8.69 8.72 22.32
N PRO A 185 8.77 9.72 23.22
CA PRO A 185 10.05 10.35 23.59
C PRO A 185 11.11 9.36 24.08
N ALA A 186 10.71 8.34 24.85
CA ALA A 186 11.62 7.31 25.33
C ALA A 186 12.20 6.46 24.18
N ASP A 187 11.41 6.19 23.13
CA ASP A 187 11.89 5.48 21.95
C ASP A 187 12.90 6.32 21.16
N ILE A 188 12.72 7.64 21.12
CA ILE A 188 13.68 8.56 20.50
C ILE A 188 15.02 8.50 21.25
N GLU A 189 14.99 8.55 22.59
CA GLU A 189 16.20 8.40 23.41
C GLU A 189 16.89 7.06 23.19
N ALA A 190 16.13 5.98 22.98
CA ALA A 190 16.67 4.67 22.65
C ALA A 190 17.28 4.64 21.24
N LEU A 191 16.61 5.24 20.25
CA LEU A 191 17.09 5.33 18.88
C LEU A 191 18.42 6.09 18.80
N LEU A 192 18.53 7.23 19.50
CA LEU A 192 19.75 8.06 19.50
C LEU A 192 21.00 7.34 20.04
N LYS A 193 20.83 6.24 20.79
CA LYS A 193 21.95 5.43 21.31
C LYS A 193 22.46 4.40 20.28
N VAL A 194 21.73 4.20 19.19
CA VAL A 194 21.99 3.13 18.21
C VAL A 194 22.07 3.62 16.76
N LEU A 195 21.97 4.93 16.54
CA LEU A 195 22.33 5.64 15.31
C LEU A 195 23.82 5.97 15.31
#